data_AF-A0A4S3PJX6-F1
#
_entry.id   AF-A0A4S3PJX6-F1
#
_cell.length_a   1.000
_cell.length_b   1.000
_cell.length_c   1.000
_cell.angle_alpha   90.00
_cell.angle_beta   90.00
_cell.angle_gamma   90.00
#
_symmetry.space_group_name_H-M   'P 1'
#
loop_
_entity.id
_entity.type
_entity.pdbx_description
1 polymer ?
#
loop_
_entity_poly.entity_id
_entity_poly.type
_entity_poly.pdbx_seq_one_letter_code
_entity_poly.pdbx_strand_id
1 'polypeptide(L)' 'MEKEKLFQRIQSMIMSSTKKPKYMSISTVKVADILGVKPFEIEQGLKELVSEGRLKKVQTEAPPHQEIYFLPGKD' A
#
# COMPACT_ATOMS: atom_id res chain seq x y z
N MET A 1 3.92 2.23 16.44
CA MET A 1 3.16 3.21 15.60
C MET A 1 1.70 3.28 16.05
N GLU A 2 1.05 4.44 15.96
CA GLU A 2 -0.40 4.55 16.13
C GLU A 2 -1.16 3.96 14.93
N LYS A 3 -1.94 2.90 15.19
CA LYS A 3 -2.69 2.13 14.18
C LYS A 3 -3.73 2.95 13.41
N GLU A 4 -4.37 3.92 14.06
CA GLU A 4 -5.32 4.84 13.41
C GLU A 4 -4.65 5.69 12.31
N LYS A 5 -3.45 6.21 12.60
CA LYS A 5 -2.66 6.97 11.61
C LYS A 5 -2.27 6.08 10.42
N LEU A 6 -1.94 4.81 10.68
CA LEU A 6 -1.66 3.85 9.60
C LEU A 6 -2.88 3.65 8.74
N PHE A 7 -4.03 3.37 9.36
CA PHE A 7 -5.27 3.13 8.64
C PHE A 7 -5.68 4.33 7.76
N GLN A 8 -5.68 5.54 8.32
CA GLN A 8 -6.02 6.75 7.56
C GLN A 8 -5.09 6.97 6.35
N ARG A 9 -3.78 6.72 6.54
CA ARG A 9 -2.80 6.85 5.45
C ARG A 9 -3.07 5.83 4.34
N ILE A 10 -3.26 4.56 4.72
CA ILE A 10 -3.52 3.45 3.79
C ILE A 10 -4.84 3.68 3.03
N GLN A 11 -5.88 4.11 3.75
CA GLN A 11 -7.17 4.45 3.15
C GLN A 11 -7.03 5.56 2.12
N SER A 12 -6.29 6.62 2.43
CA SER A 12 -6.04 7.74 1.51
C SER A 12 -5.31 7.28 0.24
N MET A 13 -4.32 6.40 0.38
CA MET A 13 -3.60 5.79 -0.74
C MET A 13 -4.50 4.90 -1.61
N ILE A 14 -5.41 4.13 -1.01
CA ILE A 14 -6.37 3.31 -1.76
C ILE A 14 -7.36 4.19 -2.51
N MET A 15 -7.85 5.27 -1.89
CA MET A 15 -8.84 6.17 -2.49
C MET A 15 -8.28 6.96 -3.68
N SER A 16 -6.98 7.31 -3.64
CA SER A 16 -6.29 7.97 -4.76
C SER A 16 -5.99 7.04 -5.94
N SER A 17 -6.15 5.72 -5.78
CA SER A 17 -5.99 4.76 -6.88
C SER A 17 -7.02 5.02 -7.99
N THR A 18 -6.58 4.99 -9.24
CA THR A 18 -7.47 5.10 -10.41
C THR A 18 -8.21 3.80 -10.73
N LYS A 19 -7.86 2.69 -10.05
CA LYS A 19 -8.42 1.35 -10.28
C LYS A 19 -9.88 1.23 -9.83
N LYS A 20 -10.65 0.36 -10.50
CA LYS A 20 -12.03 -0.02 -10.14
C LYS A 20 -12.14 -1.55 -10.04
N PRO A 21 -12.49 -2.14 -8.89
CA PRO A 21 -12.71 -1.48 -7.59
C PRO A 21 -11.44 -0.77 -7.07
N LYS A 22 -11.59 0.14 -6.11
CA LYS A 22 -10.46 0.89 -5.55
C LYS A 22 -9.56 -0.06 -4.76
N TYR A 23 -8.36 -0.31 -5.28
CA TYR A 23 -7.32 -1.07 -4.58
C TYR A 23 -5.93 -0.52 -4.95
N MET A 24 -4.94 -0.76 -4.10
CA MET A 24 -3.55 -0.40 -4.34
C MET A 24 -2.64 -1.51 -3.83
N SER A 25 -1.55 -1.78 -4.55
CA SER A 25 -0.46 -2.61 -4.02
C SER A 25 0.35 -1.74 -3.07
N ILE A 26 0.50 -2.18 -1.81
CA ILE A 26 1.16 -1.41 -0.78
C ILE A 26 2.47 -2.09 -0.41
N SER A 27 3.56 -1.35 -0.61
CA SER A 27 4.89 -1.76 -0.16
C SER A 27 5.11 -1.28 1.28
N THR A 28 5.27 -2.24 2.20
CA THR A 28 5.55 -1.97 3.61
C THR A 28 6.75 -1.04 3.79
N VAL A 29 7.85 -1.32 3.09
CA VAL A 29 9.08 -0.52 3.21
C VAL A 29 8.85 0.94 2.77
N LYS A 30 8.05 1.16 1.73
CA LYS A 30 7.72 2.52 1.26
C LYS A 30 6.85 3.27 2.27
N VAL A 31 5.89 2.58 2.88
CA VAL A 31 5.01 3.19 3.89
C VAL A 31 5.78 3.48 5.18
N ALA A 32 6.72 2.60 5.56
CA ALA A 32 7.60 2.79 6.70
C ALA A 32 8.49 4.03 6.55
N ASP A 33 9.08 4.21 5.36
CA ASP A 33 9.87 5.39 5.00
C ASP A 33 9.04 6.69 5.11
N ILE A 34 7.85 6.72 4.49
CA ILE A 34 6.92 7.86 4.55
C ILE A 34 6.56 8.26 5.98
N LEU A 35 6.42 7.28 6.87
CA LEU A 35 5.97 7.48 8.24
C LEU A 35 7.13 7.60 9.25
N GLY A 36 8.38 7.44 8.80
CA GLY A 36 9.57 7.48 9.65
C GLY A 36 9.62 6.38 10.71
N VAL A 37 9.04 5.21 10.43
CA VAL A 37 8.97 4.07 11.37
C VAL A 37 9.65 2.83 10.79
N LYS A 38 9.81 1.78 11.61
CA LYS A 38 10.40 0.53 11.13
C LYS A 38 9.39 -0.25 10.25
N PRO A 39 9.84 -0.93 9.18
CA PRO A 39 8.97 -1.77 8.35
C PRO A 39 8.16 -2.78 9.15
N PHE A 40 8.77 -3.39 10.18
CA PHE A 40 8.10 -4.33 11.07
C PHE A 40 6.84 -3.75 11.74
N GLU A 41 6.87 -2.48 12.15
CA GLU A 41 5.70 -1.84 12.77
C GLU A 41 4.55 -1.67 11.78
N ILE A 42 4.87 -1.43 10.51
CA ILE A 42 3.88 -1.35 9.42
C ILE A 42 3.31 -2.74 9.12
N GLU A 43 4.15 -3.78 9.04
CA GLU A 43 3.67 -5.15 8.79
C GLU A 43 2.73 -5.61 9.89
N GLN A 44 3.09 -5.37 11.15
CA GLN A 44 2.25 -5.72 12.29
C GLN A 44 0.93 -4.95 12.25
N GLY A 45 0.98 -3.62 12.05
CA GLY A 45 -0.23 -2.80 11.99
C GLY A 45 -1.16 -3.19 10.83
N LEU A 46 -0.63 -3.49 9.65
CA LEU A 46 -1.42 -3.99 8.52
C LEU A 46 -2.05 -5.35 8.82
N LYS A 47 -1.32 -6.26 9.48
CA LYS A 47 -1.83 -7.57 9.89
C LYS A 47 -2.98 -7.43 10.87
N GLU A 48 -2.85 -6.55 11.87
CA GLU A 48 -3.91 -6.25 12.83
C GLU A 48 -5.14 -5.67 12.15
N LEU A 49 -4.97 -4.68 11.27
CA LEU A 49 -6.08 -4.05 10.53
C LEU A 49 -6.83 -5.06 9.63
N VAL A 50 -6.12 -6.04 9.07
CA VAL A 50 -6.75 -7.15 8.33
C VAL A 50 -7.50 -8.10 9.27
N SER A 51 -6.91 -8.44 10.42
CA SER A 51 -7.54 -9.28 11.43
C SER A 51 -8.81 -8.65 12.03
N GLU A 52 -8.84 -7.33 12.14
CA GLU A 52 -9.99 -6.55 12.61
C GLU A 52 -11.07 -6.35 11.54
N GLY A 53 -10.84 -6.80 10.30
CA GLY A 53 -11.76 -6.60 9.18
C GLY A 53 -11.78 -5.18 8.62
N ARG A 54 -10.91 -4.29 9.09
CA ARG A 54 -10.77 -2.91 8.59
C ARG A 54 -10.09 -2.86 7.22
N LEU A 55 -9.24 -3.84 6.90
CA LEU A 55 -8.61 -4.01 5.60
C LEU A 55 -8.84 -5.44 5.08
N LYS A 56 -8.91 -5.60 3.75
CA LYS A 56 -8.91 -6.91 3.09
C LYS A 56 -7.64 -7.07 2.28
N LYS A 57 -6.84 -8.08 2.63
CA LYS A 57 -5.67 -8.48 1.83
C LYS A 57 -6.11 -9.52 0.82
N VAL A 58 -5.86 -9.26 -0.45
CA VAL A 58 -5.98 -10.26 -1.54
C VAL A 58 -4.60 -10.46 -2.14
N GLN A 59 -4.19 -11.71 -2.31
CA GLN A 59 -3.05 -12.04 -3.16
C GLN A 59 -3.59 -12.19 -4.58
N THR A 60 -3.04 -11.43 -5.52
CA THR A 60 -3.31 -11.66 -6.94
C THR A 60 -2.57 -12.92 -7.34
N GLU A 61 -3.31 -13.96 -7.74
CA GLU A 61 -2.76 -15.24 -8.20
C GLU A 61 -1.98 -15.09 -9.51
N ALA A 62 -2.25 -14.02 -10.26
CA ALA A 62 -1.49 -13.63 -11.44
C ALA A 62 -0.38 -12.63 -11.05
N PRO A 63 0.88 -12.91 -11.40
CA PRO A 63 1.95 -11.94 -11.21
C PRO A 63 1.67 -10.69 -12.05
N PRO A 64 2.25 -9.55 -11.66
CA PRO A 64 2.86 -8.71 -12.66
C PRO A 64 4.37 -8.84 -12.49
N HIS A 65 5.03 -9.47 -13.46
CA HIS A 65 6.43 -9.18 -13.79
C HIS A 65 6.47 -7.78 -14.42
N GLN A 66 6.14 -6.73 -13.68
CA GLN A 66 6.10 -5.38 -14.26
C GLN A 66 7.40 -4.63 -13.99
N GLU A 67 8.23 -4.58 -15.02
CA GLU A 67 9.25 -3.55 -15.22
C GLU A 67 8.61 -2.35 -15.94
N ILE A 68 8.90 -1.13 -15.47
CA ILE A 68 8.32 0.13 -15.99
C ILE A 68 9.45 1.06 -16.39
N TYR A 69 9.41 1.56 -17.64
CA TYR A 69 10.39 2.46 -18.24
C TYR A 69 9.73 3.73 -18.81
N PHE A 70 10.45 4.85 -18.84
CA PHE A 70 9.97 6.16 -19.31
C PHE A 70 10.81 6.72 -20.50
N LEU A 71 10.26 7.76 -21.12
CA LEU A 71 10.51 8.25 -22.50
C LEU A 71 11.76 9.15 -22.68
N PRO A 72 12.32 9.22 -23.90
CA PRO A 72 12.89 10.47 -24.40
C PRO A 72 12.18 10.95 -25.68
N GLY A 73 11.67 12.18 -25.64
CA GLY A 73 11.20 12.90 -26.83
C GLY A 73 10.48 14.21 -26.45
N LYS A 74 11.19 15.33 -26.61
CA LYS A 74 10.59 16.67 -26.76
C LYS A 74 9.99 16.76 -28.16
N ASP A 75 8.76 17.23 -28.26
CA ASP A 75 8.24 17.90 -29.45
C ASP A 75 7.96 19.37 -29.07
#